data_AF-A0A5D0QRA5-F1
#
_entry.id   AF-A0A5D0QRA5-F1
#
_cell.length_a   1.000
_cell.length_b   1.000
_cell.length_c   1.000
_cell.angle_alpha   90.00
_cell.angle_beta   90.00
_cell.angle_gamma   90.00
#
_symmetry.space_group_name_H-M   'P 1'
#
loop_
_entity.id
_entity.type
_entity.pdbx_description
1 polymer ?
#
loop_
_entity_poly.entity_id
_entity_poly.type
_entity_poly.pdbx_seq_one_letter_code
_entity_poly.pdbx_strand_id
1 'polypeptide(L)'
;MRAARLMSLVLLLQGRGGMTAAELARELEVSERTVHRDVLALAEAGVPVYADRGRGGGYRLLDGYRTRLTGLDRAEAEALFLSGVPAALREMGLQDVAATARLKAAAALSPALRDAPAAAAQRFHLDAPGWWAGDDPPPAALAPLARAVWRDRRVSAVYKDNPRVLEPYGLVLKAGVWYLAARLRTRFLIFRVHRFGEISVLEEQFDRDPGFDLAAFWAGQAAQFARSLLREVVTLRLSERGRRMLRHVADPAALEDALASLQPDGTVRLKVESVPVAFSQVLRFGPEAEVLDPPELRAMVAEAAARMARLYDDQPRQR
;
A
#
# COMPACT_ATOMS: atom_id res chain seq x y z
N MET A 1 2.81 13.76 -24.10
CA MET A 1 3.66 14.98 -24.23
C MET A 1 2.87 16.29 -24.38
N ARG A 2 1.66 16.33 -24.97
CA ARG A 2 0.86 17.58 -25.08
C ARG A 2 0.32 18.08 -23.73
N ALA A 3 -0.30 17.21 -22.93
CA ALA A 3 -0.88 17.58 -21.63
C ALA A 3 0.14 18.15 -20.63
N ALA A 4 1.30 17.50 -20.50
CA ALA A 4 2.41 17.98 -19.65
C ALA A 4 2.86 19.40 -20.06
N ARG A 5 2.97 19.68 -21.36
CA ARG A 5 3.34 21.01 -21.86
C ARG A 5 2.26 22.07 -21.61
N LEU A 6 0.99 21.72 -21.79
CA LEU A 6 -0.13 22.63 -21.47
C LEU A 6 -0.14 23.00 -19.98
N MET A 7 0.15 22.04 -19.09
CA MET A 7 0.30 22.33 -17.67
C MET A 7 1.51 23.24 -17.40
N SER A 8 2.67 22.95 -17.98
CA SER A 8 3.87 23.80 -17.82
C SER A 8 3.60 25.24 -18.26
N LEU A 9 2.85 25.43 -19.36
CA LEU A 9 2.43 26.75 -19.84
C LEU A 9 1.58 27.49 -18.78
N VAL A 10 0.57 26.82 -18.21
CA VAL A 10 -0.27 27.42 -17.15
C VAL A 10 0.56 27.78 -15.92
N LEU A 11 1.47 26.91 -15.47
CA LEU A 11 2.32 27.16 -14.31
C LEU A 11 3.28 28.34 -14.54
N LEU A 12 3.87 28.46 -15.73
CA LEU A 12 4.71 29.60 -16.11
C LEU A 12 3.94 30.92 -16.03
N LEU A 13 2.72 30.95 -16.56
CA LEU A 13 1.86 32.14 -16.50
C LEU A 13 1.43 32.50 -15.07
N GLN A 14 1.23 31.51 -14.18
CA GLN A 14 0.90 31.76 -12.77
C GLN A 14 2.09 32.28 -11.96
N GLY A 15 3.29 31.76 -12.23
CA GLY A 15 4.50 32.15 -11.51
C GLY A 15 5.01 33.52 -11.89
N ARG A 16 4.89 33.90 -13.17
CA ARG A 16 5.46 35.15 -13.71
C ARG A 16 4.42 36.23 -14.05
N GLY A 17 3.13 35.95 -13.90
CA GLY A 17 2.02 36.91 -14.08
C GLY A 17 1.70 37.25 -15.55
N GLY A 18 2.69 37.21 -16.44
CA GLY A 18 2.50 37.34 -17.87
C GLY A 18 3.78 37.06 -18.66
N MET A 19 3.64 36.44 -19.84
CA MET A 19 4.78 36.09 -20.69
C MET A 19 4.43 36.24 -22.17
N THR A 20 5.38 36.71 -22.97
CA THR A 20 5.25 36.77 -24.42
C THR A 20 5.25 35.37 -25.05
N ALA A 21 4.77 35.27 -26.30
CA ALA A 21 4.83 34.01 -27.05
C ALA A 21 6.27 33.51 -27.23
N ALA A 22 7.22 34.43 -27.45
CA ALA A 22 8.65 34.13 -27.61
C ALA A 22 9.30 33.61 -26.31
N GLU A 23 8.91 34.14 -25.15
CA GLU A 23 9.41 33.65 -23.85
C GLU A 23 8.85 32.27 -23.53
N LEU A 24 7.54 32.05 -23.74
CA LEU A 24 6.91 30.74 -23.56
C LEU A 24 7.50 29.70 -24.54
N ALA A 25 7.75 30.08 -25.78
CA ALA A 25 8.37 29.22 -26.79
C ALA A 25 9.77 28.75 -26.35
N ARG A 26 10.56 29.66 -25.77
CA ARG A 26 11.90 29.38 -25.28
C ARG A 26 11.89 28.46 -24.05
N GLU A 27 11.04 28.76 -23.07
CA GLU A 27 10.95 27.99 -21.81
C GLU A 27 10.32 26.61 -22.01
N LEU A 28 9.43 26.47 -23.01
CA LEU A 28 8.78 25.20 -23.34
C LEU A 28 9.49 24.45 -24.48
N GLU A 29 10.60 24.98 -24.99
CA GLU A 29 11.39 24.42 -26.10
C GLU A 29 10.53 24.09 -27.35
N VAL A 30 9.63 25.00 -27.72
CA VAL A 30 8.74 24.87 -28.89
C VAL A 30 8.70 26.16 -29.72
N SER A 31 8.06 26.11 -30.88
CA SER A 31 7.83 27.31 -31.70
C SER A 31 6.70 28.18 -31.14
N GLU A 32 6.73 29.49 -31.41
CA GLU A 32 5.65 30.43 -31.06
C GLU A 32 4.30 30.01 -31.64
N ARG A 33 4.28 29.44 -32.85
CA ARG A 33 3.09 28.85 -33.47
C ARG A 33 2.48 27.73 -32.60
N THR A 34 3.33 26.93 -31.95
CA THR A 34 2.87 25.88 -31.03
C THR A 34 2.29 26.49 -29.76
N VAL A 35 2.92 27.53 -29.21
CA VAL A 35 2.39 28.28 -28.06
C VAL A 35 1.01 28.85 -28.36
N HIS A 36 0.82 29.50 -29.52
CA HIS A 36 -0.50 30.02 -29.92
C HIS A 36 -1.57 28.93 -29.97
N ARG A 37 -1.26 27.78 -30.58
CA ARG A 37 -2.18 26.64 -30.64
C ARG A 37 -2.49 26.07 -29.25
N ASP A 38 -1.49 26.01 -28.39
CA ASP A 38 -1.63 25.48 -27.04
C ASP A 38 -2.42 26.42 -26.12
N VAL A 39 -2.29 27.75 -26.29
CA VAL A 39 -3.15 28.74 -25.63
C VAL A 39 -4.61 28.62 -26.08
N LEU A 40 -4.87 28.45 -27.38
CA LEU A 40 -6.22 28.23 -27.87
C LEU A 40 -6.82 26.95 -27.28
N ALA A 41 -6.05 25.86 -27.21
CA ALA A 41 -6.49 24.61 -26.60
C ALA A 41 -6.79 24.75 -25.10
N LEU A 42 -6.05 25.59 -24.38
CA LEU A 42 -6.33 25.91 -22.97
C LEU A 42 -7.62 26.72 -22.82
N ALA A 43 -7.85 27.70 -23.69
CA ALA A 43 -9.09 28.47 -23.71
C ALA A 43 -10.31 27.59 -24.03
N GLU A 44 -10.20 26.69 -25.00
CA GLU A 44 -11.23 25.68 -25.31
C GLU A 44 -11.50 24.74 -24.12
N ALA A 45 -10.47 24.45 -23.30
CA ALA A 45 -10.58 23.66 -22.09
C ALA A 45 -11.06 24.46 -20.85
N GLY A 46 -11.50 25.71 -21.03
CA GLY A 46 -12.06 26.54 -19.96
C GLY A 46 -11.01 27.22 -19.07
N VAL A 47 -9.72 27.16 -19.42
CA VAL A 47 -8.66 27.90 -18.73
C VAL A 47 -8.70 29.36 -19.21
N PRO A 48 -8.87 30.35 -18.32
CA PRO A 48 -9.07 31.75 -18.70
C PRO A 48 -7.75 32.45 -19.04
N VAL A 49 -7.10 31.99 -20.12
CA VAL A 49 -5.91 32.63 -20.70
C VAL A 49 -6.37 33.74 -21.66
N TYR A 50 -5.81 34.94 -21.51
CA TYR A 50 -6.05 36.04 -22.44
C TYR A 50 -4.74 36.60 -22.96
N ALA A 51 -4.81 37.21 -24.15
CA ALA A 51 -3.70 37.92 -24.76
C ALA A 51 -3.85 39.41 -24.49
N ASP A 52 -2.86 39.99 -23.80
CA ASP A 52 -2.75 41.43 -23.62
C ASP A 52 -2.04 42.05 -24.83
N ARG A 53 -2.63 43.08 -25.43
CA ARG A 53 -2.11 43.72 -26.66
C ARG A 53 -1.38 45.02 -26.31
N GLY A 54 -0.12 45.15 -26.73
CA GLY A 54 0.68 46.37 -26.56
C GLY A 54 2.19 46.13 -26.63
N ARG A 55 3.00 47.18 -26.48
CA ARG A 55 4.47 47.06 -26.31
C ARG A 55 4.74 46.42 -24.94
N GLY A 56 5.18 45.17 -24.95
CA GLY A 56 5.28 44.32 -23.74
C GLY A 56 4.06 43.42 -23.49
N GLY A 57 3.14 43.32 -24.45
CA GLY A 57 1.98 42.44 -24.39
C GLY A 57 2.35 40.95 -24.46
N GLY A 58 1.51 40.10 -23.88
CA GLY A 58 1.77 38.67 -23.75
C GLY A 58 0.54 37.91 -23.26
N TYR A 59 0.69 36.61 -23.05
CA TYR A 59 -0.34 35.79 -22.46
C TYR A 59 -0.34 35.94 -20.94
N ARG A 60 -1.54 36.02 -20.36
CA ARG A 60 -1.76 36.09 -18.92
C ARG A 60 -2.98 35.26 -18.55
N LEU A 61 -3.07 34.91 -17.28
CA LEU A 61 -4.25 34.28 -16.69
C LEU A 61 -5.09 35.35 -16.00
N LEU A 62 -6.41 35.23 -16.05
CA LEU A 62 -7.32 36.17 -15.38
C LEU A 62 -6.95 36.30 -13.89
N ASP A 63 -6.89 37.53 -13.38
CA ASP A 63 -6.44 37.81 -12.02
C ASP A 63 -7.18 36.95 -10.99
N GLY A 64 -6.42 36.28 -10.12
CA GLY A 64 -6.94 35.33 -9.14
C GLY A 64 -7.02 33.88 -9.61
N TYR A 65 -6.76 33.58 -10.89
CA TYR A 65 -6.61 32.21 -11.39
C TYR A 65 -5.29 31.60 -10.92
N ARG A 66 -5.27 31.15 -9.66
CA ARG A 66 -4.22 30.29 -9.10
C ARG A 66 -4.66 28.84 -9.24
N THR A 67 -3.71 27.95 -9.54
CA THR A 67 -3.86 26.51 -9.29
C THR A 67 -3.88 26.34 -7.77
N ARG A 68 -5.00 26.67 -7.16
CA ARG A 68 -5.38 26.04 -5.91
C ARG A 68 -5.63 24.56 -6.28
N LEU A 69 -5.56 23.65 -5.31
CA LEU A 69 -5.95 22.24 -5.47
C LEU A 69 -7.42 22.06 -5.96
N THR A 70 -8.13 23.16 -6.24
CA THR A 70 -9.43 23.24 -6.93
C THR A 70 -9.40 22.80 -8.39
N GLY A 71 -8.22 22.68 -9.01
CA GLY A 71 -8.07 22.16 -10.39
C GLY A 71 -8.01 20.64 -10.47
N LEU A 72 -7.92 19.93 -9.34
CA LEU A 72 -7.97 18.48 -9.33
C LEU A 72 -9.39 18.02 -9.63
N ASP A 73 -9.52 17.08 -10.55
CA ASP A 73 -10.72 16.26 -10.59
C ASP A 73 -10.72 15.23 -9.44
N ARG A 74 -11.83 14.51 -9.26
CA ARG A 74 -11.94 13.52 -8.19
C ARG A 74 -10.90 12.40 -8.30
N ALA A 75 -10.62 11.93 -9.50
CA ALA A 75 -9.67 10.83 -9.71
C ALA A 75 -8.23 11.28 -9.39
N GLU A 76 -7.87 12.51 -9.76
CA GLU A 76 -6.57 13.10 -9.45
C GLU A 76 -6.41 13.38 -7.94
N ALA A 77 -7.47 13.87 -7.29
CA ALA A 77 -7.50 14.05 -5.85
C ALA A 77 -7.35 12.71 -5.12
N GLU A 78 -8.11 11.68 -5.48
CA GLU A 78 -7.99 10.35 -4.90
C GLU A 78 -6.59 9.78 -5.14
N ALA A 79 -6.04 9.89 -6.36
CA ALA A 79 -4.69 9.41 -6.71
C ALA A 79 -3.57 10.05 -5.88
N LEU A 80 -3.68 11.34 -5.56
CA LEU A 80 -2.74 12.03 -4.66
C LEU A 80 -2.66 11.33 -3.28
N PHE A 81 -3.79 10.89 -2.74
CA PHE A 81 -3.85 10.21 -1.44
C PHE A 81 -3.55 8.70 -1.51
N LEU A 82 -3.56 8.07 -2.70
CA LEU A 82 -3.11 6.68 -2.88
C LEU A 82 -1.60 6.51 -2.62
N SER A 83 -0.80 7.55 -2.85
CA SER A 83 0.65 7.52 -2.67
C SER A 83 1.05 7.50 -1.19
N GLY A 84 0.97 6.34 -0.52
CA GLY A 84 1.44 6.18 0.86
C GLY A 84 2.79 6.88 1.12
N VAL A 85 3.05 7.29 2.37
CA VAL A 85 4.32 7.99 2.70
C VAL A 85 5.49 7.14 2.18
N PRO A 86 6.30 7.66 1.22
CA PRO A 86 7.41 6.90 0.66
C PRO A 86 8.32 6.35 1.77
N ALA A 87 8.76 5.10 1.64
CA ALA A 87 9.60 4.45 2.65
C ALA A 87 10.86 5.27 2.98
N ALA A 88 11.45 5.91 1.96
CA ALA A 88 12.57 6.84 2.11
C ALA A 88 12.28 7.97 3.11
N LEU A 89 11.07 8.55 3.12
CA LEU A 89 10.73 9.61 4.08
C LEU A 89 10.61 9.08 5.52
N ARG A 90 10.17 7.83 5.71
CA ARG A 90 10.16 7.21 7.04
C ARG A 90 11.57 6.91 7.55
N GLU A 91 12.44 6.39 6.69
CA GLU A 91 13.84 6.10 7.03
C GLU A 91 14.63 7.38 7.34
N MET A 92 14.24 8.50 6.73
CA MET A 92 14.79 9.84 7.02
C MET A 92 14.16 10.53 8.24
N GLY A 93 13.21 9.89 8.94
CA GLY A 93 12.52 10.50 10.10
C GLY A 93 11.51 11.59 9.73
N LEU A 94 11.12 11.70 8.46
CA LEU A 94 10.22 12.73 7.90
C LEU A 94 8.75 12.26 7.82
N GLN A 95 8.39 11.14 8.44
CA GLN A 95 7.02 10.61 8.43
C GLN A 95 5.98 11.61 8.93
N ASP A 96 6.30 12.36 9.99
CA ASP A 96 5.39 13.32 10.60
C ASP A 96 5.24 14.58 9.73
N VAL A 97 6.30 14.95 9.01
CA VAL A 97 6.29 16.04 8.03
C VAL A 97 5.41 15.67 6.84
N ALA A 98 5.53 14.44 6.33
CA ALA A 98 4.71 13.94 5.24
C ALA A 98 3.23 13.80 5.64
N ALA A 99 2.96 13.32 6.85
CA ALA A 99 1.60 13.25 7.41
C ALA A 99 0.99 14.67 7.56
N THR A 100 1.77 15.62 8.07
CA THR A 100 1.33 17.02 8.21
C THR A 100 1.09 17.69 6.86
N ALA A 101 1.97 17.46 5.87
CA ALA A 101 1.80 17.98 4.51
C ALA A 101 0.52 17.43 3.85
N ARG A 102 0.20 16.14 4.07
CA ARG A 102 -1.05 15.53 3.61
C ARG A 102 -2.29 16.10 4.29
N LEU A 103 -2.25 16.32 5.60
CA LEU A 103 -3.35 16.97 6.32
C LEU A 103 -3.60 18.38 5.77
N LYS A 104 -2.53 19.13 5.50
CA LYS A 104 -2.62 20.45 4.87
C LYS A 104 -3.16 20.39 3.44
N ALA A 105 -2.74 19.40 2.64
CA ALA A 105 -3.25 19.18 1.29
C ALA A 105 -4.75 18.81 1.31
N ALA A 106 -5.18 17.92 2.21
CA ALA A 106 -6.58 17.56 2.40
C ALA A 106 -7.43 18.77 2.84
N ALA A 107 -6.92 19.60 3.75
CA ALA A 107 -7.58 20.83 4.19
C ALA A 107 -7.67 21.90 3.08
N ALA A 108 -6.81 21.82 2.07
CA ALA A 108 -6.80 22.72 0.91
C ALA A 108 -7.66 22.22 -0.27
N LEU A 109 -8.30 21.03 -0.16
CA LEU A 109 -9.23 20.52 -1.18
C LEU A 109 -10.51 21.34 -1.22
N SER A 110 -11.12 21.38 -2.41
CA SER A 110 -12.44 22.01 -2.58
C SER A 110 -13.51 21.26 -1.78
N PRO A 111 -14.63 21.92 -1.42
CA PRO A 111 -15.74 21.29 -0.71
C PRO A 111 -16.25 19.97 -1.29
N ALA A 112 -16.23 19.82 -2.63
CA ALA A 112 -16.69 18.64 -3.36
C ALA A 112 -15.70 17.45 -3.31
N LEU A 113 -14.47 17.69 -2.85
CA LEU A 113 -13.38 16.71 -2.80
C LEU A 113 -12.90 16.42 -1.38
N ARG A 114 -13.58 16.95 -0.34
CA ARG A 114 -13.15 16.80 1.06
C ARG A 114 -13.09 15.36 1.54
N ASP A 115 -13.93 14.48 0.98
CA ASP A 115 -13.95 13.05 1.27
C ASP A 115 -12.95 12.24 0.43
N ALA A 116 -12.32 12.83 -0.60
CA ALA A 116 -11.37 12.13 -1.47
C ALA A 116 -10.24 11.39 -0.72
N PRO A 117 -9.64 11.93 0.37
CA PRO A 117 -8.66 11.19 1.16
C PRO A 117 -9.24 9.92 1.80
N ALA A 118 -10.45 10.00 2.37
CA ALA A 118 -11.13 8.86 2.99
C ALA A 118 -11.59 7.85 1.93
N ALA A 119 -12.11 8.34 0.81
CA ALA A 119 -12.53 7.55 -0.34
C ALA A 119 -11.37 6.75 -0.95
N ALA A 120 -10.18 7.35 -1.05
CA ALA A 120 -8.96 6.68 -1.51
C ALA A 120 -8.49 5.61 -0.52
N ALA A 121 -8.49 5.91 0.79
CA ALA A 121 -8.10 4.97 1.84
C ALA A 121 -9.03 3.74 1.91
N GLN A 122 -10.31 3.90 1.60
CA GLN A 122 -11.27 2.78 1.53
C GLN A 122 -11.16 1.93 0.25
N ARG A 123 -10.51 2.44 -0.80
CA ARG A 123 -10.41 1.79 -2.12
C ARG A 123 -9.03 1.16 -2.38
N PHE A 124 -8.00 1.60 -1.69
CA PHE A 124 -6.65 1.08 -1.83
C PHE A 124 -5.90 1.01 -0.50
N HIS A 125 -5.25 -0.13 -0.25
CA HIS A 125 -4.38 -0.34 0.90
C HIS A 125 -3.01 -0.87 0.46
N LEU A 126 -1.95 -0.19 0.90
CA LEU A 126 -0.56 -0.60 0.65
C LEU A 126 0.04 -1.21 1.92
N ASP A 127 0.32 -2.51 1.87
CA ASP A 127 0.93 -3.32 2.92
C ASP A 127 2.26 -3.92 2.40
N ALA A 128 3.15 -3.05 1.92
CA ALA A 128 4.45 -3.43 1.37
C ALA A 128 5.59 -2.82 2.22
N PRO A 129 6.49 -3.62 2.81
CA PRO A 129 7.73 -3.11 3.39
C PRO A 129 8.63 -2.54 2.29
N GLY A 130 9.44 -1.52 2.62
CA GLY A 130 10.13 -0.58 1.70
C GLY A 130 11.17 -1.12 0.71
N TRP A 131 11.23 -2.43 0.46
CA TRP A 131 12.21 -3.08 -0.42
C TRP A 131 11.61 -3.51 -1.77
N TRP A 132 10.38 -3.11 -2.09
CA TRP A 132 9.82 -3.40 -3.41
C TRP A 132 10.53 -2.55 -4.47
N ALA A 133 11.21 -3.25 -5.37
CA ALA A 133 11.57 -2.84 -6.72
C ALA A 133 11.20 -4.04 -7.60
N GLY A 134 9.95 -4.13 -8.04
CA GLY A 134 9.49 -5.22 -8.89
C GLY A 134 9.48 -4.78 -10.34
N ASP A 135 10.42 -5.30 -11.13
CA ASP A 135 10.47 -5.08 -12.58
C ASP A 135 9.37 -5.86 -13.35
N ASP A 136 8.55 -6.64 -12.64
CA ASP A 136 7.47 -7.42 -13.25
C ASP A 136 6.27 -6.56 -13.66
N PRO A 137 5.72 -6.76 -14.86
CA PRO A 137 4.51 -6.05 -15.29
C PRO A 137 3.33 -6.41 -14.38
N PRO A 138 2.46 -5.43 -14.05
CA PRO A 138 1.28 -5.68 -13.23
C PRO A 138 0.35 -6.71 -13.91
N PRO A 139 -0.41 -7.52 -13.14
CA PRO A 139 -1.33 -8.48 -13.72
C PRO A 139 -2.34 -7.80 -14.67
N ALA A 140 -2.63 -8.40 -15.81
CA ALA A 140 -3.57 -7.84 -16.81
C ALA A 140 -4.96 -7.50 -16.21
N ALA A 141 -5.38 -8.28 -15.21
CA ALA A 141 -6.60 -8.10 -14.43
C ALA A 141 -6.63 -6.82 -13.58
N LEU A 142 -5.49 -6.20 -13.26
CA LEU A 142 -5.42 -5.11 -12.29
C LEU A 142 -6.15 -3.86 -12.78
N ALA A 143 -5.87 -3.42 -14.02
CA ALA A 143 -6.46 -2.20 -14.57
C ALA A 143 -8.00 -2.24 -14.65
N PRO A 144 -8.66 -3.29 -15.19
CA PRO A 144 -10.12 -3.36 -15.19
C PRO A 144 -10.72 -3.44 -13.79
N LEU A 145 -10.10 -4.18 -12.86
CA LEU A 145 -10.56 -4.24 -11.47
C LEU A 145 -10.43 -2.89 -10.75
N ALA A 146 -9.34 -2.16 -10.97
CA ALA A 146 -9.18 -0.81 -10.45
C ALA A 146 -10.27 0.13 -10.98
N ARG A 147 -10.56 0.11 -12.29
CA ARG A 147 -11.68 0.92 -12.84
C ARG A 147 -13.02 0.57 -12.18
N ALA A 148 -13.26 -0.70 -11.89
CA ALA A 148 -14.49 -1.14 -11.27
C ALA A 148 -14.60 -0.72 -9.79
N VAL A 149 -13.52 -0.84 -9.02
CA VAL A 149 -13.45 -0.37 -7.61
C VAL A 149 -13.71 1.14 -7.52
N TRP A 150 -13.13 1.94 -8.42
CA TRP A 150 -13.24 3.40 -8.38
C TRP A 150 -14.61 3.92 -8.79
N ARG A 151 -15.35 3.14 -9.58
CA ARG A 151 -16.69 3.51 -10.07
C ARG A 151 -17.82 2.72 -9.40
N ASP A 152 -17.48 1.94 -8.36
CA ASP A 152 -18.41 1.06 -7.66
C ASP A 152 -19.23 0.18 -8.62
N ARG A 153 -18.55 -0.35 -9.65
CA ARG A 153 -19.15 -1.19 -10.71
C ARG A 153 -18.96 -2.67 -10.41
N ARG A 154 -20.00 -3.45 -10.65
CA ARG A 154 -19.91 -4.92 -10.59
C ARG A 154 -18.98 -5.45 -11.68
N VAL A 155 -18.35 -6.58 -11.38
CA VAL A 155 -17.44 -7.26 -12.28
C VAL A 155 -17.90 -8.69 -12.47
N SER A 156 -18.05 -9.11 -13.73
CA SER A 156 -18.11 -10.52 -14.09
C SER A 156 -16.70 -10.99 -14.41
N ALA A 157 -16.23 -12.05 -13.75
CA ALA A 157 -14.89 -12.58 -13.99
C ALA A 157 -14.79 -14.08 -13.75
N VAL A 158 -13.81 -14.72 -14.38
CA VAL A 158 -13.43 -16.10 -14.10
C VAL A 158 -12.32 -16.10 -13.03
N TYR A 159 -12.59 -16.72 -11.88
CA TYR A 159 -11.61 -16.87 -10.81
C TYR A 159 -11.33 -18.34 -10.55
N LYS A 160 -10.10 -18.81 -10.87
CA LYS A 160 -9.73 -20.24 -10.84
C LYS A 160 -10.79 -21.11 -11.54
N ASP A 161 -11.05 -20.81 -12.81
CA ASP A 161 -12.00 -21.56 -13.66
C ASP A 161 -13.47 -21.51 -13.24
N ASN A 162 -13.81 -20.72 -12.22
CA ASN A 162 -15.18 -20.55 -11.76
C ASN A 162 -15.68 -19.13 -12.10
N PRO A 163 -16.79 -19.00 -12.85
CA PRO A 163 -17.39 -17.70 -13.13
C PRO A 163 -17.97 -17.09 -11.84
N ARG A 164 -17.72 -15.80 -11.62
CA ARG A 164 -18.20 -15.06 -10.46
C ARG A 164 -18.63 -13.65 -10.86
N VAL A 165 -19.69 -13.17 -10.23
CA VAL A 165 -20.06 -11.75 -10.21
C VAL A 165 -19.65 -11.18 -8.86
N LEU A 166 -18.81 -10.17 -8.88
CA LEU A 166 -18.20 -9.56 -7.70
C LEU A 166 -18.58 -8.09 -7.62
N GLU A 167 -18.77 -7.63 -6.39
CA GLU A 167 -18.81 -6.21 -6.05
C GLU A 167 -17.43 -5.84 -5.50
N PRO A 168 -16.55 -5.20 -6.29
CA PRO A 168 -15.17 -4.95 -5.90
C PRO A 168 -15.06 -3.75 -4.97
N TYR A 169 -14.71 -3.99 -3.70
CA TYR A 169 -14.66 -2.95 -2.66
C TYR A 169 -13.30 -2.26 -2.57
N GLY A 170 -12.20 -2.97 -2.77
CA GLY A 170 -10.88 -2.37 -2.65
C GLY A 170 -9.74 -3.24 -3.14
N LEU A 171 -8.62 -2.62 -3.48
CA LEU A 171 -7.39 -3.30 -3.86
C LEU A 171 -6.37 -3.22 -2.73
N VAL A 172 -5.64 -4.32 -2.51
CA VAL A 172 -4.56 -4.39 -1.53
C VAL A 172 -3.29 -4.88 -2.20
N LEU A 173 -2.18 -4.18 -2.02
CA LEU A 173 -0.86 -4.66 -2.42
C LEU A 173 -0.09 -5.11 -1.17
N LYS A 174 0.16 -6.42 -1.03
CA LYS A 174 0.95 -6.98 0.08
C LYS A 174 2.12 -7.79 -0.44
N ALA A 175 3.33 -7.41 -0.01
CA ALA A 175 4.58 -8.10 -0.37
C ALA A 175 4.69 -8.41 -1.88
N GLY A 176 4.37 -7.42 -2.73
CA GLY A 176 4.43 -7.55 -4.19
C GLY A 176 3.24 -8.29 -4.83
N VAL A 177 2.31 -8.82 -4.05
CA VAL A 177 1.11 -9.50 -4.57
C VAL A 177 -0.11 -8.61 -4.46
N TRP A 178 -0.81 -8.43 -5.58
CA TRP A 178 -2.09 -7.72 -5.64
C TRP A 178 -3.26 -8.61 -5.21
N TYR A 179 -4.13 -8.06 -4.37
CA TYR A 179 -5.36 -8.66 -3.88
C TYR A 179 -6.54 -7.72 -4.12
N LEU A 180 -7.72 -8.31 -4.32
CA LEU A 180 -9.01 -7.64 -4.41
C LEU A 180 -9.85 -8.06 -3.20
N ALA A 181 -10.27 -7.10 -2.38
CA ALA A 181 -11.37 -7.27 -1.45
C ALA A 181 -12.68 -7.04 -2.21
N ALA A 182 -13.55 -8.03 -2.24
CA ALA A 182 -14.83 -7.94 -2.94
C ALA A 182 -15.93 -8.65 -2.17
N ARG A 183 -17.16 -8.13 -2.29
CA ARG A 183 -18.36 -8.80 -1.83
C ARG A 183 -18.85 -9.78 -2.91
N LEU A 184 -19.02 -11.04 -2.51
CA LEU A 184 -19.65 -12.07 -3.31
C LEU A 184 -20.93 -12.49 -2.59
N ARG A 185 -22.08 -12.16 -3.20
CA ARG A 185 -23.41 -12.29 -2.58
C ARG A 185 -23.46 -11.48 -1.28
N THR A 186 -23.36 -12.13 -0.12
CA THR A 186 -23.45 -11.49 1.21
C THR A 186 -22.14 -11.47 1.98
N ARG A 187 -21.04 -12.01 1.41
CA ARG A 187 -19.76 -12.17 2.13
C ARG A 187 -18.65 -11.36 1.49
N PHE A 188 -17.86 -10.69 2.30
CA PHE A 188 -16.59 -10.10 1.88
C PHE A 188 -15.50 -11.16 1.82
N LEU A 189 -14.78 -11.21 0.70
CA LEU A 189 -13.74 -12.18 0.42
C LEU A 189 -12.53 -11.49 -0.21
N ILE A 190 -11.37 -12.15 -0.10
CA ILE A 190 -10.11 -11.70 -0.71
C ILE A 190 -9.77 -12.60 -1.89
N PHE A 191 -9.43 -11.98 -3.01
CA PHE A 191 -9.05 -12.64 -4.25
C PHE A 191 -7.66 -12.18 -4.69
N ARG A 192 -6.73 -13.11 -4.94
CA ARG A 192 -5.44 -12.76 -5.58
C ARG A 192 -5.65 -12.33 -7.02
N VAL A 193 -5.21 -11.13 -7.39
CA VAL A 193 -5.48 -10.51 -8.69
C VAL A 193 -4.89 -11.32 -9.86
N HIS A 194 -3.70 -11.92 -9.69
CA HIS A 194 -3.09 -12.75 -10.73
C HIS A 194 -3.86 -14.05 -11.06
N ARG A 195 -4.87 -14.43 -10.26
CA ARG A 195 -5.67 -15.65 -10.47
C ARG A 195 -6.99 -15.39 -11.22
N PHE A 196 -7.24 -14.13 -11.59
CA PHE A 196 -8.35 -13.81 -12.47
C PHE A 196 -7.97 -14.11 -13.92
N GLY A 197 -8.88 -14.76 -14.62
CA GLY A 197 -8.85 -14.87 -16.07
C GLY A 197 -9.58 -13.67 -16.68
N GLU A 198 -10.51 -13.96 -17.59
CA GLU A 198 -11.32 -12.94 -18.26
C GLU A 198 -12.12 -12.11 -17.25
N ILE A 199 -12.13 -10.78 -17.48
CA ILE A 199 -12.80 -9.79 -16.64
C ILE A 199 -13.61 -8.85 -17.54
N SER A 200 -14.89 -8.67 -17.18
CA SER A 200 -15.78 -7.69 -17.78
C SER A 200 -16.37 -6.80 -16.68
N VAL A 201 -16.17 -5.47 -16.81
CA VAL A 201 -16.78 -4.48 -15.93
C VAL A 201 -18.20 -4.24 -16.42
N LEU A 202 -19.19 -4.49 -15.56
CA LEU A 202 -20.60 -4.44 -15.94
C LEU A 202 -21.14 -3.01 -15.89
N GLU A 203 -22.18 -2.74 -16.70
CA GLU A 203 -23.33 -1.83 -16.49
C GLU A 203 -23.64 -1.35 -15.06
N GLU A 204 -23.71 -2.35 -14.18
CA GLU A 204 -24.41 -2.21 -12.92
C GLU A 204 -23.48 -1.64 -11.84
N GLN A 205 -23.92 -0.58 -11.17
CA GLN A 205 -23.30 -0.10 -9.94
C GLN A 205 -23.84 -0.88 -8.75
N PHE A 206 -22.99 -1.14 -7.76
CA PHE A 206 -23.43 -1.70 -6.48
C PHE A 206 -23.46 -0.63 -5.41
N ASP A 207 -24.37 -0.79 -4.45
CA ASP A 207 -24.40 0.07 -3.27
C ASP A 207 -23.32 -0.37 -2.28
N ARG A 208 -22.39 0.55 -2.02
CA ARG A 208 -21.24 0.31 -1.15
C ARG A 208 -21.68 0.45 0.30
N ASP A 209 -21.38 -0.57 1.10
CA ASP A 209 -21.59 -0.52 2.53
C ASP A 209 -20.72 0.59 3.16
N PRO A 210 -21.31 1.65 3.74
CA PRO A 210 -20.55 2.76 4.32
C PRO A 210 -19.77 2.36 5.57
N GLY A 211 -20.14 1.23 6.21
CA GLY A 211 -19.43 0.67 7.36
C GLY A 211 -18.21 -0.18 6.99
N PHE A 212 -17.95 -0.42 5.70
CA PHE A 212 -16.81 -1.22 5.28
C PHE A 212 -15.49 -0.45 5.38
N ASP A 213 -14.59 -0.94 6.24
CA ASP A 213 -13.21 -0.48 6.34
C ASP A 213 -12.26 -1.50 5.71
N LEU A 214 -11.63 -1.15 4.60
CA LEU A 214 -10.70 -2.00 3.86
C LEU A 214 -9.47 -2.39 4.69
N ALA A 215 -8.91 -1.45 5.46
CA ALA A 215 -7.72 -1.69 6.25
C ALA A 215 -8.02 -2.62 7.42
N ALA A 216 -9.14 -2.38 8.12
CA ALA A 216 -9.59 -3.26 9.21
C ALA A 216 -9.97 -4.66 8.70
N PHE A 217 -10.68 -4.74 7.57
CA PHE A 217 -11.01 -6.01 6.92
C PHE A 217 -9.74 -6.78 6.51
N TRP A 218 -8.78 -6.11 5.88
CA TRP A 218 -7.50 -6.72 5.50
C TRP A 218 -6.73 -7.22 6.71
N ALA A 219 -6.60 -6.40 7.76
CA ALA A 219 -5.90 -6.77 8.99
C ALA A 219 -6.53 -8.01 9.64
N GLY A 220 -7.87 -8.05 9.72
CA GLY A 220 -8.61 -9.21 10.24
C GLY A 220 -8.38 -10.47 9.42
N GLN A 221 -8.43 -10.37 8.09
CA GLN A 221 -8.19 -11.50 7.19
C GLN A 221 -6.73 -11.98 7.21
N ALA A 222 -5.76 -11.06 7.24
CA ALA A 222 -4.35 -11.39 7.35
C ALA A 222 -4.05 -12.09 8.67
N ALA A 223 -4.62 -11.62 9.78
CA ALA A 223 -4.50 -12.25 11.09
C ALA A 223 -5.15 -13.64 11.10
N GLN A 224 -6.34 -13.80 10.51
CA GLN A 224 -7.01 -15.10 10.41
C GLN A 224 -6.20 -16.09 9.56
N PHE A 225 -5.64 -15.64 8.43
CA PHE A 225 -4.77 -16.46 7.60
C PHE A 225 -3.51 -16.88 8.34
N ALA A 226 -2.81 -15.95 9.00
CA ALA A 226 -1.64 -16.25 9.82
C ALA A 226 -1.97 -17.28 10.91
N ARG A 227 -3.09 -17.11 11.63
CA ARG A 227 -3.57 -18.09 12.61
C ARG A 227 -3.86 -19.47 12.00
N SER A 228 -4.39 -19.53 10.78
CA SER A 228 -4.68 -20.80 10.08
C SER A 228 -3.44 -21.59 9.64
N LEU A 229 -2.28 -20.91 9.55
CA LEU A 229 -1.00 -21.56 9.31
C LEU A 229 -0.48 -22.25 10.56
N LEU A 230 -0.83 -21.76 11.75
CA LEU A 230 -0.38 -22.31 13.02
C LEU A 230 -1.12 -23.61 13.38
N ARG A 231 -0.64 -24.72 12.86
CA ARG A 231 -1.30 -26.03 12.94
C ARG A 231 -0.82 -26.89 14.11
N GLU A 232 0.36 -26.60 14.63
CA GLU A 232 0.98 -27.36 15.71
C GLU A 232 1.05 -26.52 16.99
N VAL A 233 1.12 -27.18 18.13
CA VAL A 233 1.35 -26.54 19.44
C VAL A 233 2.58 -27.16 20.06
N VAL A 234 3.51 -26.31 20.48
CA VAL A 234 4.70 -26.73 21.22
C VAL A 234 4.64 -26.19 22.64
N THR A 235 5.18 -26.94 23.58
CA THR A 235 5.26 -26.53 24.99
C THR A 235 6.70 -26.22 25.33
N LEU A 236 6.96 -24.99 25.77
CA LEU A 236 8.28 -24.51 26.15
C LEU A 236 8.27 -24.14 27.63
N ARG A 237 9.40 -24.30 28.31
CA ARG A 237 9.69 -23.66 29.59
C ARG A 237 10.67 -22.52 29.38
N LEU A 238 10.24 -21.30 29.69
CA LEU A 238 11.02 -20.09 29.50
C LEU A 238 11.60 -19.58 30.82
N SER A 239 12.89 -19.20 30.78
CA SER A 239 13.51 -18.42 31.85
C SER A 239 12.88 -17.01 31.94
N GLU A 240 13.20 -16.23 32.97
CA GLU A 240 12.78 -14.82 33.04
C GLU A 240 13.24 -14.00 31.82
N ARG A 241 14.42 -14.31 31.26
CA ARG A 241 14.91 -13.66 30.05
C ARG A 241 14.14 -14.16 28.83
N GLY A 242 13.88 -15.46 28.74
CA GLY A 242 13.05 -16.06 27.69
C GLY A 242 11.66 -15.44 27.60
N ARG A 243 11.01 -15.19 28.76
CA ARG A 243 9.70 -14.50 28.81
C ARG A 243 9.74 -13.11 28.19
N ARG A 244 10.82 -12.33 28.42
CA ARG A 244 11.00 -10.99 27.81
C ARG A 244 11.26 -11.06 26.31
N MET A 245 11.87 -12.16 25.84
CA MET A 245 12.16 -12.40 24.43
C MET A 245 10.92 -12.84 23.63
N LEU A 246 9.92 -13.43 24.29
CA LEU A 246 8.74 -14.03 23.64
C LEU A 246 8.09 -13.13 22.58
N ARG A 247 7.90 -11.83 22.88
CA ARG A 247 7.30 -10.85 21.94
C ARG A 247 8.07 -10.61 20.64
N HIS A 248 9.36 -10.94 20.61
CA HIS A 248 10.22 -10.78 19.43
C HIS A 248 10.45 -12.09 18.68
N VAL A 249 10.20 -13.23 19.35
CA VAL A 249 10.45 -14.56 18.79
C VAL A 249 9.17 -15.19 18.27
N ALA A 250 8.07 -15.11 19.05
CA ALA A 250 6.78 -15.66 18.66
C ALA A 250 6.21 -14.93 17.44
N ASP A 251 5.47 -15.67 16.62
CA ASP A 251 4.67 -15.07 15.56
C ASP A 251 3.64 -14.11 16.18
N PRO A 252 3.45 -12.89 15.65
CA PRO A 252 2.44 -11.96 16.14
C PRO A 252 1.04 -12.57 16.26
N ALA A 253 0.68 -13.50 15.37
CA ALA A 253 -0.60 -14.21 15.38
C ALA A 253 -0.73 -15.22 16.54
N ALA A 254 0.39 -15.69 17.09
CA ALA A 254 0.46 -16.65 18.19
C ALA A 254 0.71 -15.99 19.56
N LEU A 255 1.20 -14.74 19.57
CA LEU A 255 1.72 -14.08 20.77
C LEU A 255 0.67 -13.93 21.87
N GLU A 256 -0.54 -13.52 21.52
CA GLU A 256 -1.63 -13.33 22.47
C GLU A 256 -2.00 -14.63 23.19
N ASP A 257 -2.21 -15.71 22.44
CA ASP A 257 -2.48 -17.05 22.96
C ASP A 257 -1.31 -17.57 23.81
N ALA A 258 -0.08 -17.31 23.39
CA ALA A 258 1.12 -17.71 24.13
C ALA A 258 1.18 -16.99 25.48
N LEU A 259 1.02 -15.67 25.51
CA LEU A 259 1.00 -14.89 26.74
C LEU A 259 -0.13 -15.31 27.68
N ALA A 260 -1.32 -15.60 27.15
CA ALA A 260 -2.45 -16.10 27.94
C ALA A 260 -2.20 -17.50 28.52
N SER A 261 -1.37 -18.32 27.88
CA SER A 261 -1.01 -19.65 28.35
C SER A 261 0.18 -19.69 29.32
N LEU A 262 0.86 -18.56 29.52
CA LEU A 262 2.09 -18.48 30.30
C LEU A 262 1.82 -18.73 31.79
N GLN A 263 2.45 -19.77 32.33
CA GLN A 263 2.33 -20.17 33.73
C GLN A 263 3.42 -19.51 34.61
N PRO A 264 3.22 -19.46 35.94
CA PRO A 264 4.20 -18.88 36.87
C PRO A 264 5.59 -19.52 36.79
N ASP A 265 5.67 -20.82 36.51
CA ASP A 265 6.90 -21.60 36.34
C ASP A 265 7.61 -21.35 35.00
N GLY A 266 6.99 -20.59 34.09
CA GLY A 266 7.53 -20.23 32.78
C GLY A 266 7.10 -21.16 31.67
N THR A 267 6.26 -22.15 31.96
CA THR A 267 5.68 -23.02 30.94
C THR A 267 4.72 -22.23 30.06
N VAL A 268 4.84 -22.36 28.75
CA VAL A 268 4.03 -21.66 27.75
C VAL A 268 3.68 -22.59 26.60
N ARG A 269 2.46 -22.47 26.07
CA ARG A 269 2.04 -23.15 24.84
C ARG A 269 2.15 -22.17 23.67
N LEU A 270 3.00 -22.49 22.71
CA LEU A 270 3.22 -21.68 21.52
C LEU A 270 2.63 -22.40 20.31
N LYS A 271 1.66 -21.75 19.65
CA LYS A 271 1.16 -22.19 18.35
C LYS A 271 2.19 -21.87 17.26
N VAL A 272 2.50 -22.84 16.42
CA VAL A 272 3.54 -22.76 15.38
C VAL A 272 3.03 -23.40 14.09
N GLU A 273 3.62 -23.02 12.96
CA GLU A 273 3.21 -23.57 11.66
C GLU A 273 3.49 -25.07 11.55
N SER A 274 4.66 -25.47 12.00
CA SER A 274 5.15 -26.85 11.97
C SER A 274 6.32 -27.01 12.95
N VAL A 275 6.66 -28.26 13.26
CA VAL A 275 7.83 -28.58 14.11
C VAL A 275 9.14 -28.00 13.56
N PRO A 276 9.46 -28.05 12.24
CA PRO A 276 10.65 -27.39 11.71
C PRO A 276 10.68 -25.87 11.89
N VAL A 277 9.54 -25.20 11.74
CA VAL A 277 9.45 -23.75 12.01
C VAL A 277 9.66 -23.47 13.49
N ALA A 278 9.06 -24.28 14.37
CA ALA A 278 9.27 -24.19 15.82
C ALA A 278 10.74 -24.34 16.20
N PHE A 279 11.46 -25.28 15.58
CA PHE A 279 12.89 -25.47 15.79
C PHE A 279 13.68 -24.18 15.53
N SER A 280 13.42 -23.50 14.40
CA SER A 280 14.08 -22.22 14.09
C SER A 280 13.75 -21.12 15.10
N GLN A 281 12.52 -21.08 15.61
CA GLN A 281 12.10 -20.12 16.63
C GLN A 281 12.76 -20.41 17.98
N VAL A 282 12.81 -21.69 18.41
CA VAL A 282 13.43 -22.09 19.68
C VAL A 282 14.91 -21.70 19.71
N LEU A 283 15.65 -21.89 18.60
CA LEU A 283 17.06 -21.49 18.53
C LEU A 283 17.28 -19.98 18.76
N ARG A 284 16.29 -19.13 18.45
CA ARG A 284 16.38 -17.68 18.71
C ARG A 284 16.29 -17.32 20.19
N PHE A 285 15.77 -18.21 21.04
CA PHE A 285 15.85 -18.06 22.49
C PHE A 285 17.23 -18.42 23.05
N GLY A 286 18.07 -19.14 22.30
CA GLY A 286 19.32 -19.67 22.82
C GLY A 286 19.07 -20.58 24.03
N PRO A 287 19.80 -20.43 25.14
CA PRO A 287 19.63 -21.26 26.33
C PRO A 287 18.39 -20.89 27.17
N GLU A 288 17.60 -19.89 26.77
CA GLU A 288 16.52 -19.33 27.59
C GLU A 288 15.16 -20.06 27.41
N ALA A 289 15.13 -21.11 26.59
CA ALA A 289 13.94 -21.93 26.35
C ALA A 289 14.29 -23.42 26.38
N GLU A 290 13.59 -24.18 27.21
CA GLU A 290 13.59 -25.65 27.18
C GLU A 290 12.35 -26.15 26.42
N VAL A 291 12.52 -27.06 25.46
CA VAL A 291 11.40 -27.72 24.78
C VAL A 291 10.88 -28.87 25.65
N LEU A 292 9.62 -28.79 26.08
CA LEU A 292 8.95 -29.86 26.81
C LEU A 292 8.21 -30.84 25.89
N ASP A 293 7.58 -30.32 24.82
CA ASP A 293 6.80 -31.09 23.85
C ASP A 293 6.75 -30.35 22.49
N PRO A 294 6.72 -31.04 21.33
CA PRO A 294 6.79 -32.49 21.13
C PRO A 294 8.20 -33.07 21.31
N PRO A 295 8.32 -34.39 21.57
CA PRO A 295 9.62 -35.06 21.73
C PRO A 295 10.51 -34.95 20.49
N GLU A 296 9.91 -34.92 19.29
CA GLU A 296 10.63 -34.69 18.03
C GLU A 296 11.36 -33.35 18.04
N LEU A 297 10.67 -32.26 18.41
CA LEU A 297 11.28 -30.93 18.51
C LEU A 297 12.40 -30.91 19.56
N ARG A 298 12.17 -31.55 20.72
CA ARG A 298 13.18 -31.65 21.78
C ARG A 298 14.44 -32.37 21.28
N ALA A 299 14.30 -33.45 20.53
CA ALA A 299 15.42 -34.18 19.93
C ALA A 299 16.19 -33.31 18.92
N MET A 300 15.49 -32.59 18.05
CA MET A 300 16.12 -31.68 17.08
C MET A 300 16.93 -30.58 17.77
N VAL A 301 16.39 -29.96 18.82
CA VAL A 301 17.08 -28.90 19.59
C VAL A 301 18.27 -29.46 20.35
N ALA A 302 18.15 -30.64 20.96
CA ALA A 302 19.26 -31.30 21.66
C ALA A 302 20.42 -31.62 20.71
N GLU A 303 20.13 -32.12 19.51
CA GLU A 303 21.14 -32.40 18.50
C GLU A 303 21.83 -31.11 18.02
N ALA A 304 21.05 -30.05 17.77
CA ALA A 304 21.59 -28.76 17.38
C ALA A 304 22.47 -28.15 18.47
N ALA A 305 22.06 -28.20 19.73
CA ALA A 305 22.84 -27.74 20.87
C ALA A 305 24.17 -28.49 20.99
N ALA A 306 24.15 -29.82 20.84
CA ALA A 306 25.38 -30.63 20.85
C ALA A 306 26.31 -30.29 19.68
N ARG A 307 25.78 -30.02 18.48
CA ARG A 307 26.58 -29.55 17.34
C ARG A 307 27.17 -28.16 17.59
N MET A 308 26.38 -27.23 18.13
CA MET A 308 26.85 -25.89 18.47
C MET A 308 27.95 -25.93 19.52
N ALA A 309 27.80 -26.72 20.59
CA ALA A 309 28.84 -26.91 21.59
C ALA A 309 30.16 -27.36 20.96
N ARG A 310 30.13 -28.40 20.11
CA ARG A 310 31.33 -28.86 19.38
C ARG A 310 31.98 -27.78 18.52
N LEU A 311 31.18 -26.95 17.83
CA LEU A 311 31.71 -25.87 16.98
C LEU A 311 32.45 -24.78 17.75
N TYR A 312 32.08 -24.54 19.01
CA TYR A 312 32.66 -23.48 19.84
C TYR A 312 33.67 -23.99 20.87
N ASP A 313 33.69 -25.31 21.15
CA ASP A 313 34.74 -25.97 21.93
C ASP A 313 36.05 -26.08 21.13
N ASP A 314 35.97 -26.25 19.82
CA ASP A 314 37.13 -26.20 18.94
C ASP A 314 37.65 -24.75 18.86
N GLN A 315 38.85 -24.49 19.41
CA GLN A 315 39.48 -23.17 19.30
C GLN A 315 39.53 -22.75 17.83
N PRO A 316 39.21 -21.48 17.51
CA PRO A 316 39.25 -21.01 16.13
C PRO A 316 40.64 -21.27 15.56
N ARG A 317 40.71 -22.06 14.49
CA ARG A 317 41.97 -22.31 13.78
C ARG A 317 42.55 -20.96 13.39
N GLN A 318 43.64 -20.56 14.05
CA GLN A 318 44.42 -19.39 13.65
C GLN A 318 44.86 -19.62 12.21
N ARG A 319 44.35 -18.80 11.28
CA ARG A 319 44.86 -18.70 9.92
C ARG A 319 46.05 -17.75 9.91
#